data_AF-A0A936MUP4-F1
#
_entry.id   AF-A0A936MUP4-F1
#
_cell.length_a   1.000
_cell.length_b   1.000
_cell.length_c   1.000
_cell.angle_alpha   90.00
_cell.angle_beta   90.00
_cell.angle_gamma   90.00
#
_symmetry.space_group_name_H-M   'P 1'
#
loop_
_entity.id
_entity.type
_entity.pdbx_description
1 polymer ?
#
loop_
_entity_poly.entity_id
_entity_poly.type
_entity_poly.pdbx_seq_one_letter_code
_entity_poly.pdbx_strand_id
1 'polypeptide(L)'
;MSDKVASTDPNALLFPAFLYGPHASCRRKMKAEAKKWAKRYEAHGEFPEPKLIPVPPGSVMICSGVEADFLALGMATNEPCWFFYLMHELRMEVRPSSGPQYEVFQPKFEAFLCRYPWGALYVATTPADSTIDLVSRRLEAVLSFWEQLGTLRYLRYCQYTLTTLMHYYYEGTIRMWVDAPAGSVKDVLRAAMERMRHASEDEIQARMMRRLHEVADTDPELKHREWLKSPGVIEAELTRIKEIWPELLESMKSDDMGACAGFLRALDGKYPGD
;
A
#
# COMPACT_ATOMS: atom_id res chain seq x y z
N MET A 1 -16.69 -18.28 -35.64
CA MET A 1 -16.53 -18.99 -34.35
C MET A 1 -15.08 -19.45 -34.30
N SER A 2 -14.23 -18.68 -33.62
CA SER A 2 -12.85 -19.11 -33.35
C SER A 2 -12.81 -19.63 -31.93
N ASP A 3 -12.58 -20.93 -31.81
CA ASP A 3 -12.34 -21.58 -30.54
C ASP A 3 -11.11 -20.96 -29.88
N LYS A 4 -11.35 -20.29 -28.75
CA LYS A 4 -10.31 -19.83 -27.84
C LYS A 4 -9.74 -21.08 -27.18
N VAL A 5 -8.59 -21.53 -27.66
CA VAL A 5 -7.72 -22.44 -26.92
C VAL A 5 -7.47 -21.80 -25.56
N ALA A 6 -8.07 -22.37 -24.51
CA ALA A 6 -7.77 -22.01 -23.14
C ALA A 6 -6.30 -22.38 -22.93
N SER A 7 -5.42 -21.38 -22.94
CA SER A 7 -4.03 -21.54 -22.53
C SER A 7 -4.03 -22.03 -21.09
N THR A 8 -3.80 -23.32 -20.88
CA THR A 8 -3.53 -23.95 -19.59
C THR A 8 -2.06 -23.74 -19.25
N ASP A 9 -1.64 -22.47 -19.18
CA ASP A 9 -0.35 -22.13 -18.62
C ASP A 9 -0.44 -22.33 -17.09
N PRO A 10 0.30 -23.30 -16.51
CA PRO A 10 0.32 -23.52 -15.07
C PRO A 10 0.88 -22.32 -14.29
N ASN A 11 1.51 -21.36 -14.97
CA ASN A 11 2.05 -20.12 -14.40
C ASN A 11 1.18 -18.89 -14.69
N ALA A 12 -0.06 -19.07 -15.15
CA ALA A 12 -0.96 -17.95 -15.44
C ALA A 12 -1.15 -17.06 -14.19
N LEU A 13 -0.90 -15.76 -14.34
CA LEU A 13 -1.19 -14.79 -13.29
C LEU A 13 -2.71 -14.68 -13.11
N LEU A 14 -3.22 -14.95 -11.91
CA LEU A 14 -4.65 -15.02 -11.64
C LEU A 14 -5.11 -13.90 -10.71
N PHE A 15 -6.19 -13.21 -11.05
CA PHE A 15 -6.79 -12.14 -10.24
C PHE A 15 -8.28 -12.39 -9.98
N PRO A 16 -8.88 -11.81 -8.91
CA PRO A 16 -10.29 -11.95 -8.63
C PRO A 16 -11.18 -11.47 -9.78
N ALA A 17 -12.15 -12.30 -10.16
CA ALA A 17 -13.02 -12.08 -11.32
C ALA A 17 -13.92 -10.85 -11.21
N PHE A 18 -14.13 -10.32 -10.01
CA PHE A 18 -14.87 -9.08 -9.81
C PHE A 18 -14.07 -7.83 -10.20
N LEU A 19 -12.75 -7.95 -10.41
CA LEU A 19 -11.89 -6.84 -10.81
C LEU A 19 -11.94 -6.56 -12.32
N TYR A 20 -12.45 -7.47 -13.15
CA TYR A 20 -12.45 -7.34 -14.61
C TYR A 20 -13.85 -7.29 -15.23
N GLY A 21 -14.03 -6.37 -16.17
CA GLY A 21 -15.29 -6.17 -16.89
C GLY A 21 -15.67 -4.69 -16.99
N PRO A 22 -16.90 -4.38 -17.43
CA PRO A 22 -17.42 -3.03 -17.35
C PRO A 22 -17.51 -2.58 -15.88
N HIS A 23 -17.16 -1.33 -15.60
CA HIS A 23 -17.05 -0.78 -14.24
C HIS A 23 -18.26 -1.07 -13.34
N ALA A 24 -19.47 -0.78 -13.82
CA ALA A 24 -20.70 -1.04 -13.08
C ALA A 24 -20.91 -2.53 -12.75
N SER A 25 -20.47 -3.43 -13.65
CA SER A 25 -20.52 -4.88 -13.42
C SER A 25 -19.52 -5.30 -12.33
N CYS A 26 -18.29 -4.79 -12.39
CA CYS A 26 -17.26 -5.02 -11.38
C CYS A 26 -17.71 -4.55 -9.99
N ARG A 27 -18.28 -3.34 -9.87
CA ARG A 27 -18.82 -2.84 -8.59
C ARG A 27 -19.93 -3.72 -8.02
N ARG A 28 -20.88 -4.19 -8.85
CA ARG A 28 -21.95 -5.10 -8.39
C ARG A 28 -21.39 -6.44 -7.91
N LYS A 29 -20.44 -7.02 -8.67
CA LYS A 29 -19.79 -8.28 -8.29
C LYS A 29 -18.97 -8.13 -7.01
N MET A 30 -18.21 -7.04 -6.88
CA MET A 30 -17.45 -6.73 -5.67
C MET A 30 -18.36 -6.66 -4.45
N LYS A 31 -19.49 -5.93 -4.52
CA LYS A 31 -20.46 -5.86 -3.40
C LYS A 31 -21.05 -7.23 -3.04
N ALA A 32 -21.30 -8.09 -4.02
CA ALA A 32 -21.77 -9.44 -3.76
C ALA A 32 -20.71 -10.30 -3.06
N GLU A 33 -19.44 -10.21 -3.50
CA GLU A 33 -18.31 -10.86 -2.83
C GLU A 33 -18.10 -10.30 -1.42
N ALA A 34 -18.15 -8.98 -1.22
CA ALA A 34 -18.03 -8.36 0.09
C ALA A 34 -19.05 -8.91 1.08
N LYS A 35 -20.33 -8.99 0.70
CA LYS A 35 -21.39 -9.59 1.54
C LYS A 35 -21.10 -11.05 1.89
N LYS A 36 -20.58 -11.83 0.93
CA LYS A 36 -20.20 -13.23 1.15
C LYS A 36 -19.02 -13.34 2.12
N TRP A 37 -18.00 -12.50 1.96
CA TRP A 37 -16.81 -12.46 2.82
C TRP A 37 -17.17 -12.01 4.24
N ALA A 38 -17.93 -10.93 4.38
CA ALA A 38 -18.40 -10.42 5.66
C ALA A 38 -19.19 -11.51 6.42
N LYS A 39 -20.16 -12.16 5.77
CA LYS A 39 -20.93 -13.25 6.37
C LYS A 39 -20.06 -14.44 6.80
N ARG A 40 -19.08 -14.83 5.97
CA ARG A 40 -18.17 -15.96 6.29
C ARG A 40 -17.24 -15.60 7.45
N TYR A 41 -16.73 -14.37 7.47
CA TYR A 41 -15.85 -13.89 8.53
C TYR A 41 -16.61 -13.75 9.86
N GLU A 42 -17.83 -13.23 9.84
CA GLU A 42 -18.68 -13.15 11.04
C GLU A 42 -19.01 -14.54 11.60
N ALA A 43 -19.29 -15.51 10.73
CA ALA A 43 -19.67 -16.86 11.15
C ALA A 43 -18.48 -17.73 11.62
N HIS A 44 -17.31 -17.59 11.00
CA HIS A 44 -16.20 -18.53 11.18
C HIS A 44 -14.82 -17.87 11.35
N GLY A 45 -14.71 -16.54 11.23
CA GLY A 45 -13.43 -15.84 11.28
C GLY A 45 -12.52 -16.12 10.08
N GLU A 46 -13.09 -16.53 8.94
CA GLU A 46 -12.40 -16.96 7.72
C GLU A 46 -12.83 -16.15 6.50
N PHE A 47 -11.97 -16.14 5.47
CA PHE A 47 -12.26 -15.54 4.17
C PHE A 47 -12.46 -16.62 3.11
N PRO A 48 -13.53 -16.55 2.29
CA PRO A 48 -13.76 -17.53 1.25
C PRO A 48 -12.81 -17.31 0.07
N GLU A 49 -12.44 -18.39 -0.62
CA GLU A 49 -11.62 -18.27 -1.82
C GLU A 49 -12.36 -17.50 -2.93
N PRO A 50 -11.73 -16.47 -3.53
CA PRO A 50 -12.35 -15.72 -4.62
C PRO A 50 -12.35 -16.55 -5.89
N LYS A 51 -13.33 -16.28 -6.77
CA LYS A 51 -13.24 -16.76 -8.15
C LYS A 51 -12.09 -16.05 -8.86
N LEU A 52 -11.10 -16.81 -9.31
CA LEU A 52 -9.93 -16.29 -10.00
C LEU A 52 -10.04 -16.46 -11.52
N ILE A 53 -9.48 -15.50 -12.27
CA ILE A 53 -9.40 -15.52 -13.74
C ILE A 53 -8.00 -15.08 -14.20
N PRO A 54 -7.52 -15.57 -15.36
CA PRO A 54 -6.20 -15.22 -15.86
C PRO A 54 -6.11 -13.76 -16.29
N VAL A 55 -4.94 -13.18 -16.04
CA VAL A 55 -4.55 -11.82 -16.44
C VAL A 55 -3.50 -11.91 -17.53
N PRO A 56 -3.77 -11.41 -18.75
CA PRO A 56 -2.76 -11.33 -19.79
C PRO A 56 -1.59 -10.42 -19.39
N PRO A 57 -0.33 -10.79 -19.71
CA PRO A 57 0.80 -9.87 -19.62
C PRO A 57 0.53 -8.54 -20.34
N GLY A 58 1.02 -7.44 -19.79
CA GLY A 58 0.77 -6.08 -20.30
C GLY A 58 -0.58 -5.48 -19.90
N SER A 59 -1.47 -6.23 -19.24
CA SER A 59 -2.74 -5.70 -18.74
C SER A 59 -2.51 -4.51 -17.81
N VAL A 60 -3.36 -3.49 -17.95
CA VAL A 60 -3.33 -2.26 -17.13
C VAL A 60 -4.28 -2.40 -15.95
N MET A 61 -3.75 -2.26 -14.74
CA MET A 61 -4.46 -2.28 -13.47
C MET A 61 -4.77 -0.84 -13.03
N ILE A 62 -6.04 -0.48 -12.88
CA ILE A 62 -6.47 0.83 -12.37
C ILE A 62 -6.42 0.78 -10.84
N CYS A 63 -5.44 1.47 -10.26
CA CYS A 63 -5.10 1.38 -8.84
C CYS A 63 -5.81 2.40 -7.94
N SER A 64 -6.51 3.38 -8.51
CA SER A 64 -7.25 4.39 -7.73
C SER A 64 -8.62 4.70 -8.33
N GLY A 65 -9.58 4.99 -7.44
CA GLY A 65 -10.97 5.25 -7.79
C GLY A 65 -11.16 6.57 -8.54
N VAL A 66 -10.33 7.57 -8.25
CA VAL A 66 -10.37 8.88 -8.92
C VAL A 66 -10.12 8.73 -10.42
N GLU A 67 -9.10 7.98 -10.80
CA GLU A 67 -8.75 7.68 -12.18
C GLU A 67 -9.83 6.81 -12.84
N ALA A 68 -10.43 5.88 -12.11
CA ALA A 68 -11.56 5.11 -12.62
C ALA A 68 -12.77 6.01 -12.93
N ASP A 69 -13.04 7.01 -12.10
CA ASP A 69 -14.11 7.99 -12.30
C ASP A 69 -13.80 8.92 -13.47
N PHE A 70 -12.55 9.39 -13.61
CA PHE A 70 -12.13 10.16 -14.78
C PHE A 70 -12.26 9.37 -16.08
N LEU A 71 -11.84 8.10 -16.07
CA LEU A 71 -12.05 7.20 -17.21
C LEU A 71 -13.54 7.07 -17.51
N ALA A 72 -14.38 6.83 -16.50
CA ALA A 72 -15.83 6.70 -16.67
C ALA A 72 -16.52 7.98 -17.18
N LEU A 73 -16.02 9.16 -16.80
CA LEU A 73 -16.58 10.47 -17.17
C LEU A 73 -16.10 10.95 -18.55
N GLY A 74 -14.83 10.72 -18.90
CA GLY A 74 -14.24 11.16 -20.18
C GLY A 74 -14.39 10.15 -21.31
N MET A 75 -14.54 8.87 -20.96
CA MET A 75 -14.62 7.75 -21.87
C MET A 75 -15.73 6.83 -21.35
N ALA A 76 -16.94 6.97 -21.87
CA ALA A 76 -18.01 5.98 -21.70
C ALA A 76 -17.61 4.64 -22.36
N THR A 77 -16.55 4.04 -21.87
CA THR A 77 -15.99 2.80 -22.36
C THR A 77 -16.75 1.70 -21.64
N ASN A 78 -17.68 1.08 -22.35
CA ASN A 78 -18.16 -0.26 -22.04
C ASN A 78 -17.03 -1.32 -22.14
N GLU A 79 -15.79 -0.89 -22.40
CA GLU A 79 -14.65 -1.75 -22.51
C GLU A 79 -14.31 -2.37 -21.15
N PRO A 80 -14.07 -3.69 -21.11
CA PRO A 80 -13.58 -4.35 -19.92
C PRO A 80 -12.20 -3.84 -19.49
N CYS A 81 -12.11 -3.37 -18.26
CA CYS A 81 -10.85 -2.93 -17.64
C CYS A 81 -10.59 -3.71 -16.33
N TRP A 82 -9.36 -3.64 -15.81
CA TRP A 82 -9.01 -4.16 -14.50
C TRP A 82 -9.07 -3.06 -13.43
N PHE A 83 -10.13 -3.06 -12.62
CA PHE A 83 -10.37 -2.08 -11.56
C PHE A 83 -9.78 -2.54 -10.22
N PHE A 84 -8.45 -2.58 -10.12
CA PHE A 84 -7.74 -3.09 -8.95
C PHE A 84 -8.11 -2.37 -7.65
N TYR A 85 -8.41 -1.06 -7.71
CA TYR A 85 -8.84 -0.28 -6.55
C TYR A 85 -10.08 -0.84 -5.84
N LEU A 86 -10.91 -1.65 -6.50
CA LEU A 86 -12.07 -2.32 -5.88
C LEU A 86 -11.68 -3.31 -4.77
N MET A 87 -10.40 -3.69 -4.67
CA MET A 87 -9.89 -4.39 -3.49
C MET A 87 -9.98 -3.55 -2.22
N HIS A 88 -9.77 -2.23 -2.33
CA HIS A 88 -9.95 -1.32 -1.20
C HIS A 88 -11.42 -1.30 -0.76
N GLU A 89 -12.35 -1.14 -1.70
CA GLU A 89 -13.78 -1.19 -1.44
C GLU A 89 -14.21 -2.52 -0.80
N LEU A 90 -13.67 -3.65 -1.28
CA LEU A 90 -13.91 -4.96 -0.67
C LEU A 90 -13.49 -4.96 0.81
N ARG A 91 -12.28 -4.50 1.13
CA ARG A 91 -11.81 -4.41 2.53
C ARG A 91 -12.75 -3.54 3.36
N MET A 92 -13.16 -2.40 2.83
CA MET A 92 -14.02 -1.43 3.55
C MET A 92 -15.43 -1.98 3.83
N GLU A 93 -15.95 -2.83 2.96
CA GLU A 93 -17.27 -3.46 3.10
C GLU A 93 -17.23 -4.73 3.96
N VAL A 94 -16.07 -5.40 4.04
CA VAL A 94 -15.90 -6.63 4.84
C VAL A 94 -15.46 -6.34 6.28
N ARG A 95 -14.74 -5.23 6.51
CA ARG A 95 -14.19 -4.91 7.84
C ARG A 95 -15.30 -4.66 8.87
N PRO A 96 -15.14 -5.13 10.12
CA PRO A 96 -15.99 -4.69 11.24
C PRO A 96 -15.89 -3.17 11.45
N SER A 97 -16.99 -2.55 11.89
CA SER A 97 -17.09 -1.09 12.03
C SER A 97 -16.11 -0.48 13.06
N SER A 98 -15.76 -1.23 14.12
CA SER A 98 -14.77 -0.87 15.14
C SER A 98 -14.64 -1.98 16.20
N GLY A 99 -13.73 -1.80 17.17
CA GLY A 99 -13.62 -2.63 18.38
C GLY A 99 -12.64 -3.81 18.25
N PRO A 100 -12.60 -4.72 19.24
CA PRO A 100 -11.60 -5.80 19.31
C PRO A 100 -11.58 -6.73 18.08
N GLN A 101 -12.70 -6.82 17.38
CA GLN A 101 -12.80 -7.60 16.14
C GLN A 101 -11.99 -6.98 14.99
N TYR A 102 -11.82 -5.66 14.98
CA TYR A 102 -11.01 -4.94 13.99
C TYR A 102 -9.51 -5.25 14.16
N GLU A 103 -9.01 -5.27 15.40
CA GLU A 103 -7.61 -5.59 15.71
C GLU A 103 -7.22 -6.99 15.25
N VAL A 104 -8.13 -7.95 15.33
CA VAL A 104 -7.92 -9.32 14.86
C VAL A 104 -8.18 -9.46 13.35
N PHE A 105 -9.05 -8.63 12.79
CA PHE A 105 -9.42 -8.68 11.37
C PHE A 105 -8.23 -8.37 10.47
N GLN A 106 -7.54 -7.25 10.71
CA GLN A 106 -6.52 -6.75 9.78
C GLN A 106 -5.37 -7.77 9.58
N PRO A 107 -4.76 -8.35 10.63
CA PRO A 107 -3.68 -9.34 10.43
C PRO A 107 -4.16 -10.60 9.72
N LYS A 108 -5.38 -11.09 10.00
CA LYS A 108 -5.95 -12.27 9.33
C LYS A 108 -6.23 -11.99 7.86
N PHE A 109 -6.78 -10.81 7.57
CA PHE A 109 -7.10 -10.38 6.21
C PHE A 109 -5.83 -10.28 5.37
N GLU A 110 -4.80 -9.60 5.87
CA GLU A 110 -3.51 -9.51 5.18
C GLU A 110 -2.86 -10.89 4.98
N ALA A 111 -2.84 -11.73 6.01
CA ALA A 111 -2.29 -13.09 5.89
C ALA A 111 -3.01 -13.92 4.81
N PHE A 112 -4.33 -13.82 4.73
CA PHE A 112 -5.10 -14.48 3.68
C PHE A 112 -4.76 -13.92 2.29
N LEU A 113 -4.68 -12.60 2.15
CA LEU A 113 -4.39 -11.94 0.89
C LEU A 113 -2.97 -12.22 0.38
N CYS A 114 -1.96 -12.22 1.26
CA CYS A 114 -0.56 -12.45 0.92
C CYS A 114 -0.28 -13.84 0.33
N ARG A 115 -1.25 -14.76 0.37
CA ARG A 115 -1.18 -16.04 -0.37
C ARG A 115 -1.22 -15.85 -1.89
N TYR A 116 -1.62 -14.67 -2.36
CA TYR A 116 -1.87 -14.38 -3.76
C TYR A 116 -1.05 -13.16 -4.25
N PRO A 117 -0.61 -13.14 -5.53
CA PRO A 117 0.09 -11.99 -6.10
C PRO A 117 -0.69 -10.68 -6.00
N TRP A 118 -1.99 -10.70 -6.32
CA TRP A 118 -2.85 -9.52 -6.26
C TRP A 118 -3.08 -9.03 -4.83
N GLY A 119 -3.11 -9.96 -3.86
CA GLY A 119 -3.28 -9.63 -2.45
C GLY A 119 -2.00 -9.04 -1.87
N ALA A 120 -0.84 -9.65 -2.17
CA ALA A 120 0.48 -9.14 -1.82
C ALA A 120 0.72 -7.72 -2.37
N LEU A 121 0.36 -7.48 -3.63
CA LEU A 121 0.40 -6.14 -4.21
C LEU A 121 -0.52 -5.18 -3.45
N TYR A 122 -1.78 -5.57 -3.23
CA TYR A 122 -2.76 -4.71 -2.57
C TYR A 122 -2.29 -4.26 -1.20
N VAL A 123 -1.81 -5.19 -0.36
CA VAL A 123 -1.35 -4.85 1.00
C VAL A 123 -0.09 -4.00 0.97
N ALA A 124 0.81 -4.21 0.00
CA ALA A 124 2.03 -3.41 -0.13
C ALA A 124 1.78 -2.00 -0.70
N THR A 125 0.63 -1.75 -1.33
CA THR A 125 0.30 -0.43 -1.92
C THR A 125 -0.84 0.29 -1.18
N THR A 126 -1.32 -0.25 -0.07
CA THR A 126 -2.44 0.32 0.69
C THR A 126 -1.93 0.93 1.98
N PRO A 127 -2.21 2.22 2.25
CA PRO A 127 -1.92 2.83 3.54
C PRO A 127 -2.60 2.07 4.68
N ALA A 128 -1.84 1.77 5.72
CA ALA A 128 -2.32 1.20 6.97
C ALA A 128 -1.32 1.54 8.07
N ASP A 129 -1.76 1.48 9.33
CA ASP A 129 -0.85 1.57 10.46
C ASP A 129 0.17 0.42 10.37
N SER A 130 1.45 0.78 10.45
CA SER A 130 2.52 -0.08 9.94
C SER A 130 3.66 -0.14 10.93
N THR A 131 3.80 -1.25 11.64
CA THR A 131 5.05 -1.57 12.35
C THR A 131 6.09 -2.06 11.36
N ILE A 132 7.37 -2.01 11.74
CA ILE A 132 8.47 -2.59 10.94
C ILE A 132 8.18 -4.05 10.54
N ASP A 133 7.62 -4.86 11.44
CA ASP A 133 7.26 -6.26 11.17
C ASP A 133 6.17 -6.39 10.10
N LEU A 134 5.18 -5.50 10.12
CA LEU A 134 4.10 -5.50 9.13
C LEU A 134 4.63 -5.07 7.76
N VAL A 135 5.38 -3.97 7.70
CA VAL A 135 6.01 -3.48 6.46
C VAL A 135 6.91 -4.53 5.86
N SER A 136 7.73 -5.17 6.69
CA SER A 136 8.63 -6.23 6.25
C SER A 136 7.87 -7.42 5.66
N ARG A 137 6.77 -7.85 6.28
CA ARG A 137 5.94 -8.95 5.74
C ARG A 137 5.26 -8.59 4.42
N ARG A 138 4.80 -7.35 4.28
CA ARG A 138 4.19 -6.86 3.02
C ARG A 138 5.23 -6.81 1.89
N LEU A 139 6.43 -6.29 2.18
CA LEU A 139 7.55 -6.29 1.24
C LEU A 139 7.96 -7.71 0.85
N GLU A 140 8.11 -8.61 1.81
CA GLU A 140 8.42 -10.01 1.54
C GLU A 140 7.38 -10.68 0.63
N ALA A 141 6.09 -10.48 0.92
CA ALA A 141 5.00 -11.01 0.12
C ALA A 141 5.07 -10.52 -1.33
N VAL A 142 5.17 -9.20 -1.57
CA VAL A 142 5.22 -8.67 -2.95
C VAL A 142 6.51 -9.05 -3.67
N LEU A 143 7.64 -9.13 -2.97
CA LEU A 143 8.92 -9.57 -3.53
C LEU A 143 8.89 -11.04 -3.97
N SER A 144 8.12 -11.89 -3.28
CA SER A 144 7.95 -13.30 -3.65
C SER A 144 7.20 -13.49 -4.98
N PHE A 145 6.36 -12.53 -5.36
CA PHE A 145 5.58 -12.54 -6.61
C PHE A 145 6.09 -11.54 -7.66
N TRP A 146 7.29 -10.98 -7.45
CA TRP A 146 7.79 -9.84 -8.22
C TRP A 146 7.76 -10.05 -9.73
N GLU A 147 8.25 -11.20 -10.23
CA GLU A 147 8.34 -11.46 -11.67
C GLU A 147 6.95 -11.57 -12.32
N GLN A 148 6.00 -12.18 -11.62
CA GLN A 148 4.63 -12.33 -12.10
C GLN A 148 3.94 -10.97 -12.16
N LEU A 149 4.03 -10.19 -11.09
CA LEU A 149 3.49 -8.82 -11.01
C LEU A 149 4.17 -7.88 -12.01
N GLY A 150 5.47 -8.06 -12.26
CA GLY A 150 6.27 -7.26 -13.19
C GLY A 150 5.78 -7.31 -14.65
N THR A 151 4.95 -8.29 -15.00
CA THR A 151 4.32 -8.41 -16.33
C THR A 151 3.22 -7.36 -16.57
N LEU A 152 2.72 -6.70 -15.52
CA LEU A 152 1.58 -5.79 -15.59
C LEU A 152 2.00 -4.32 -15.77
N ARG A 153 1.00 -3.46 -15.97
CA ARG A 153 1.11 -1.99 -15.88
C ARG A 153 0.10 -1.48 -14.86
N TYR A 154 0.45 -0.39 -14.19
CA TYR A 154 -0.37 0.15 -13.10
C TYR A 154 -0.74 1.59 -13.40
N LEU A 155 -2.03 1.88 -13.50
CA LEU A 155 -2.54 3.22 -13.74
C LEU A 155 -2.96 3.88 -12.43
N ARG A 156 -2.29 5.00 -12.13
CA ARG A 156 -2.68 6.01 -11.14
C ARG A 156 -2.59 7.37 -11.86
N TYR A 157 -2.00 8.39 -11.26
CA TYR A 157 -1.74 9.69 -11.90
C TYR A 157 -1.06 9.58 -13.28
N CYS A 158 -0.24 8.54 -13.46
CA CYS A 158 0.31 8.11 -14.73
C CYS A 158 0.43 6.57 -14.75
N GLN A 159 0.99 6.03 -15.84
CA GLN A 159 1.23 4.59 -15.96
C GLN A 159 2.59 4.20 -15.39
N TYR A 160 2.60 3.26 -14.45
CA TYR A 160 3.77 2.75 -13.75
C TYR A 160 4.11 1.32 -14.17
N THR A 161 5.42 1.00 -14.11
CA THR A 161 5.89 -0.39 -13.97
C THR A 161 5.81 -0.82 -12.51
N LEU A 162 5.94 -2.12 -12.20
CA LEU A 162 6.02 -2.56 -10.80
C LEU A 162 7.17 -1.85 -10.07
N THR A 163 8.36 -1.81 -10.69
CA THR A 163 9.54 -1.12 -10.16
C THR A 163 9.24 0.33 -9.76
N THR A 164 8.63 1.09 -10.66
CA THR A 164 8.32 2.51 -10.40
C THR A 164 7.22 2.67 -9.34
N LEU A 165 6.21 1.80 -9.35
CA LEU A 165 5.13 1.80 -8.36
C LEU A 165 5.66 1.52 -6.95
N MET A 166 6.48 0.48 -6.81
CA MET A 166 7.06 0.09 -5.52
C MET A 166 8.06 1.14 -5.01
N HIS A 167 8.86 1.74 -5.90
CA HIS A 167 9.71 2.87 -5.52
C HIS A 167 8.88 4.06 -5.02
N TYR A 168 7.79 4.40 -5.70
CA TYR A 168 6.91 5.49 -5.29
C TYR A 168 6.36 5.29 -3.87
N TYR A 169 5.85 4.09 -3.56
CA TYR A 169 5.25 3.82 -2.24
C TYR A 169 6.28 3.67 -1.11
N TYR A 170 7.48 3.19 -1.42
CA TYR A 170 8.53 2.91 -0.44
C TYR A 170 9.72 3.85 -0.54
N GLU A 171 9.58 5.01 -1.18
CA GLU A 171 10.69 5.99 -1.29
C GLU A 171 11.20 6.40 0.09
N GLY A 172 10.28 6.69 1.01
CA GLY A 172 10.59 7.04 2.40
C GLY A 172 11.38 5.94 3.10
N THR A 173 10.86 4.72 3.05
CA THR A 173 11.53 3.51 3.57
C THR A 173 12.92 3.32 2.98
N ILE A 174 13.08 3.44 1.65
CA ILE A 174 14.38 3.30 0.99
C ILE A 174 15.36 4.37 1.49
N ARG A 175 14.98 5.64 1.50
CA ARG A 175 15.86 6.75 1.93
C ARG A 175 16.24 6.65 3.41
N MET A 176 15.34 6.16 4.25
CA MET A 176 15.60 5.99 5.67
C MET A 176 16.54 4.80 5.96
N TRP A 177 16.40 3.71 5.20
CA TRP A 177 17.02 2.42 5.55
C TRP A 177 18.17 1.97 4.65
N VAL A 178 18.41 2.66 3.54
CA VAL A 178 19.49 2.34 2.59
C VAL A 178 20.32 3.58 2.30
N ASP A 179 21.52 3.64 2.89
CA ASP A 179 22.39 4.84 2.81
C ASP A 179 22.96 5.09 1.40
N ALA A 180 23.15 4.03 0.61
CA ALA A 180 23.63 4.10 -0.77
C ALA A 180 22.89 3.07 -1.64
N PRO A 181 21.68 3.39 -2.15
CA PRO A 181 20.88 2.44 -2.92
C PRO A 181 21.60 2.09 -4.23
N ALA A 182 21.91 0.81 -4.40
CA ALA A 182 22.55 0.28 -5.59
C ALA A 182 21.79 -0.95 -6.10
N GLY A 183 21.77 -1.13 -7.42
CA GLY A 183 21.09 -2.25 -8.08
C GLY A 183 19.63 -1.96 -8.40
N SER A 184 18.83 -3.02 -8.50
CA SER A 184 17.40 -2.89 -8.83
C SER A 184 16.58 -2.46 -7.61
N VAL A 185 15.42 -1.83 -7.81
CA VAL A 185 14.49 -1.49 -6.70
C VAL A 185 14.14 -2.73 -5.87
N LYS A 186 14.04 -3.90 -6.50
CA LYS A 186 13.80 -5.18 -5.83
C LYS A 186 14.90 -5.50 -4.80
N ASP A 187 16.16 -5.26 -5.15
CA ASP A 187 17.31 -5.55 -4.29
C ASP A 187 17.44 -4.49 -3.18
N VAL A 188 17.20 -3.23 -3.52
CA VAL A 188 17.18 -2.13 -2.55
C VAL A 188 16.08 -2.35 -1.49
N LEU A 189 14.88 -2.78 -1.90
CA LEU A 189 13.79 -3.08 -0.97
C LEU A 189 14.12 -4.26 -0.05
N ARG A 190 14.81 -5.29 -0.55
CA ARG A 190 15.29 -6.40 0.29
C ARG A 190 16.30 -5.92 1.32
N ALA A 191 17.25 -5.08 0.92
CA ALA A 191 18.24 -4.51 1.83
C ALA A 191 17.59 -3.64 2.91
N ALA A 192 16.63 -2.80 2.53
CA ALA A 192 15.84 -1.99 3.46
C ALA A 192 15.10 -2.87 4.48
N MET A 193 14.37 -3.88 4.00
CA MET A 193 13.64 -4.84 4.82
C MET A 193 14.56 -5.57 5.81
N GLU A 194 15.69 -6.08 5.34
CA GLU A 194 16.64 -6.81 6.17
C GLU A 194 17.26 -5.90 7.24
N ARG A 195 17.59 -4.64 6.89
CA ARG A 195 18.12 -3.67 7.85
C ARG A 195 17.09 -3.32 8.92
N MET A 196 15.85 -3.04 8.52
CA MET A 196 14.74 -2.75 9.43
C MET A 196 14.55 -3.85 10.48
N ARG A 197 14.54 -5.12 10.06
CA ARG A 197 14.33 -6.29 10.94
C ARG A 197 15.39 -6.43 12.04
N HIS A 198 16.61 -5.96 11.79
CA HIS A 198 17.75 -6.15 12.68
C HIS A 198 18.17 -4.87 13.41
N ALA A 199 17.48 -3.76 13.18
CA ALA A 199 17.79 -2.48 13.80
C ALA A 199 17.45 -2.51 15.28
N SER A 200 18.33 -1.93 16.11
CA SER A 200 18.01 -1.64 17.51
C SER A 200 17.05 -0.45 17.60
N GLU A 201 16.37 -0.30 18.73
CA GLU A 201 15.51 0.87 18.98
C GLU A 201 16.29 2.19 18.84
N ASP A 202 17.54 2.23 19.32
CA ASP A 202 18.43 3.39 19.16
C ASP A 202 18.71 3.71 17.69
N GLU A 203 18.95 2.68 16.86
CA GLU A 203 19.15 2.87 15.42
C GLU A 203 17.87 3.36 14.75
N ILE A 204 16.72 2.76 15.08
CA ILE A 204 15.41 3.16 14.56
C ILE A 204 15.17 4.64 14.86
N GLN A 205 15.36 5.06 16.12
CA GLN A 205 15.18 6.44 16.54
C GLN A 205 16.15 7.38 15.82
N ALA A 206 17.44 7.01 15.72
CA ALA A 206 18.43 7.83 15.03
C ALA A 206 18.15 8.01 13.54
N ARG A 207 17.71 6.95 12.85
CA ARG A 207 17.32 7.01 11.42
C ARG A 207 16.05 7.82 11.23
N MET A 208 15.06 7.68 12.12
CA MET A 208 13.80 8.42 12.06
C MET A 208 14.06 9.92 12.22
N MET A 209 14.86 10.31 13.22
CA MET A 209 15.25 11.71 13.42
C MET A 209 16.01 12.27 12.21
N ARG A 210 16.98 11.53 11.68
CA ARG A 210 17.70 11.93 10.46
C ARG A 210 16.75 12.15 9.28
N ARG A 211 15.80 11.23 9.11
CA ARG A 211 14.81 11.29 8.03
C ARG A 211 13.90 12.50 8.17
N LEU A 212 13.42 12.80 9.37
CA LEU A 212 12.62 13.99 9.64
C LEU A 212 13.38 15.28 9.30
N HIS A 213 14.64 15.41 9.70
CA HIS A 213 15.44 16.57 9.32
C HIS A 213 15.68 16.66 7.82
N GLU A 214 16.00 15.55 7.16
CA GLU A 214 16.17 15.50 5.71
C GLU A 214 14.90 15.96 4.96
N VAL A 215 13.72 15.52 5.41
CA VAL A 215 12.44 15.94 4.82
C VAL A 215 12.17 17.42 5.12
N ALA A 216 12.43 17.90 6.34
CA ALA A 216 12.29 19.31 6.69
C ALA A 216 13.18 20.22 5.82
N ASP A 217 14.37 19.75 5.43
CA ASP A 217 15.27 20.47 4.53
C ASP A 217 14.82 20.45 3.07
N THR A 218 14.27 19.31 2.61
CA THR A 218 14.11 19.05 1.17
C THR A 218 12.69 19.14 0.65
N ASP A 219 11.64 19.04 1.49
CA ASP A 219 10.25 19.11 1.03
C ASP A 219 9.88 20.56 0.67
N PRO A 220 9.61 20.87 -0.62
CA PRO A 220 9.28 22.21 -1.05
C PRO A 220 7.88 22.66 -0.63
N GLU A 221 7.02 21.76 -0.15
CA GLU A 221 5.66 22.06 0.27
C GLU A 221 5.58 22.59 1.72
N LEU A 222 6.66 22.44 2.50
CA LEU A 222 6.75 22.95 3.87
C LEU A 222 6.99 24.47 3.87
N LYS A 223 6.08 25.22 4.49
CA LYS A 223 6.11 26.68 4.52
C LYS A 223 7.06 27.21 5.59
N HIS A 224 7.12 26.54 6.73
CA HIS A 224 7.81 26.99 7.94
C HIS A 224 9.04 26.14 8.26
N ARG A 225 9.85 25.83 7.24
CA ARG A 225 11.03 24.94 7.34
C ARG A 225 12.03 25.36 8.42
N GLU A 226 12.33 26.66 8.56
CA GLU A 226 13.26 27.14 9.59
C GLU A 226 12.73 26.92 11.02
N TRP A 227 11.40 27.00 11.20
CA TRP A 227 10.79 26.68 12.48
C TRP A 227 10.82 25.17 12.76
N LEU A 228 10.48 24.33 11.77
CA LEU A 228 10.57 22.87 11.93
C LEU A 228 11.98 22.39 12.28
N LYS A 229 13.00 23.07 11.77
CA LYS A 229 14.42 22.80 12.06
C LYS A 229 14.92 23.42 13.36
N SER A 230 14.10 24.23 14.04
CA SER A 230 14.49 24.84 15.30
C SER A 230 14.71 23.76 16.37
N PRO A 231 15.76 23.88 17.20
CA PRO A 231 16.09 22.85 18.19
C PRO A 231 14.88 22.52 19.10
N GLY A 232 14.57 21.23 19.22
CA GLY A 232 13.54 20.73 20.12
C GLY A 232 12.10 20.75 19.57
N VAL A 233 11.84 21.35 18.40
CA VAL A 233 10.48 21.43 17.83
C VAL A 233 9.98 20.04 17.44
N ILE A 234 10.79 19.29 16.66
CA ILE A 234 10.44 17.94 16.23
C ILE A 234 10.40 17.00 17.43
N GLU A 235 11.37 17.08 18.34
CA GLU A 235 11.47 16.20 19.52
C GLU A 235 10.30 16.40 20.49
N ALA A 236 9.89 17.66 20.73
CA ALA A 236 8.74 17.95 21.57
C ALA A 236 7.45 17.39 20.96
N GLU A 237 7.25 17.55 19.65
CA GLU A 237 6.06 17.01 18.99
C GLU A 237 6.09 15.48 18.95
N LEU A 238 7.24 14.85 18.73
CA LEU A 238 7.40 13.40 18.82
C LEU A 238 7.02 12.86 20.20
N THR A 239 7.45 13.55 21.26
CA THR A 239 7.07 13.20 22.64
C THR A 239 5.55 13.28 22.82
N ARG A 240 4.92 14.34 22.27
CA ARG A 240 3.47 14.53 22.33
C ARG A 240 2.70 13.46 21.55
N ILE A 241 3.12 13.12 20.33
CA ILE A 241 2.42 12.10 19.52
C ILE A 241 2.64 10.69 20.05
N LYS A 242 3.73 10.41 20.76
CA LYS A 242 3.92 9.12 21.43
C LYS A 242 2.79 8.82 22.42
N GLU A 243 2.25 9.84 23.07
CA GLU A 243 1.16 9.71 24.04
C GLU A 243 -0.22 9.70 23.37
N ILE A 244 -0.40 10.50 22.31
CA ILE A 244 -1.72 10.76 21.71
C ILE A 244 -2.01 9.88 20.49
N TRP A 245 -0.96 9.49 19.76
CA TRP A 245 -1.06 8.72 18.51
C TRP A 245 0.15 7.79 18.30
N PRO A 246 0.31 6.76 19.16
CA PRO A 246 1.45 5.85 19.08
C PRO A 246 1.53 5.09 17.74
N GLU A 247 0.41 4.86 17.05
CA GLU A 247 0.37 4.19 15.75
C GLU A 247 1.05 5.00 14.63
N LEU A 248 0.94 6.33 14.69
CA LEU A 248 1.66 7.22 13.77
C LEU A 248 3.17 7.13 14.01
N LEU A 249 3.59 7.11 15.28
CA LEU A 249 4.99 6.96 15.64
C LEU A 249 5.55 5.63 15.12
N GLU A 250 4.82 4.53 15.29
CA GLU A 250 5.21 3.22 14.77
C GLU A 250 5.33 3.22 13.23
N SER A 251 4.41 3.89 12.54
CA SER A 251 4.48 4.05 11.07
C SER A 251 5.72 4.84 10.63
N MET A 252 6.09 5.88 11.37
CA MET A 252 7.30 6.67 11.10
C MET A 252 8.59 5.88 11.27
N LYS A 253 8.63 4.85 12.14
CA LYS A 253 9.83 3.99 12.30
C LYS A 253 10.24 3.27 11.03
N SER A 254 9.32 3.04 10.09
CA SER A 254 9.60 2.43 8.78
C SER A 254 9.57 3.42 7.62
N ASP A 255 9.17 4.67 7.89
CA ASP A 255 8.76 5.69 6.91
C ASP A 255 7.85 5.12 5.80
N ASP A 256 6.98 4.17 6.17
CA ASP A 256 6.03 3.55 5.25
C ASP A 256 5.12 4.63 4.66
N MET A 257 4.98 4.62 3.33
CA MET A 257 4.11 5.55 2.61
C MET A 257 4.43 7.04 2.86
N GLY A 258 5.65 7.37 3.32
CA GLY A 258 6.06 8.74 3.63
C GLY A 258 5.48 9.29 4.95
N ALA A 259 5.29 8.44 5.96
CA ALA A 259 4.77 8.83 7.27
C ALA A 259 5.53 10.03 7.90
N CYS A 260 6.85 10.13 7.75
CA CYS A 260 7.63 11.27 8.24
C CYS A 260 7.25 12.59 7.54
N ALA A 261 7.03 12.55 6.22
CA ALA A 261 6.58 13.73 5.47
C ALA A 261 5.16 14.13 5.85
N GLY A 262 4.25 13.16 6.02
CA GLY A 262 2.91 13.40 6.53
C GLY A 262 2.91 14.07 7.91
N PHE A 263 3.75 13.58 8.83
CA PHE A 263 3.95 14.15 10.15
C PHE A 263 4.42 15.62 10.08
N LEU A 264 5.46 15.90 9.28
CA LEU A 264 5.99 17.26 9.19
C LEU A 264 5.02 18.25 8.58
N ARG A 265 4.22 17.84 7.59
CA ARG A 265 3.17 18.72 7.01
C ARG A 265 2.07 19.02 8.02
N ALA A 266 1.68 18.03 8.84
CA ALA A 266 0.74 18.24 9.92
C ALA A 266 1.29 19.16 11.01
N LEU A 267 2.60 19.09 11.29
CA LEU A 267 3.29 19.98 12.22
C LEU A 267 3.44 21.40 11.65
N ASP A 268 3.81 21.54 10.38
CA ASP A 268 3.93 22.82 9.65
C ASP A 268 2.65 23.66 9.74
N GLY A 269 1.49 23.01 9.69
CA GLY A 269 0.18 23.64 9.86
C GLY A 269 -0.16 24.09 11.28
N LYS A 270 0.67 23.77 12.28
CA LYS A 270 0.54 24.25 13.68
C LYS A 270 1.49 25.40 14.00
N TYR A 271 2.15 25.97 12.98
CA TYR A 271 3.07 27.07 13.17
C TYR A 271 2.39 28.21 13.95
N PRO A 272 2.98 28.69 15.06
CA PRO A 272 2.33 29.67 15.95
C PRO A 272 2.33 31.11 15.42
N GLY A 273 2.85 31.34 14.20
CA GLY A 273 2.98 32.67 13.60
C GLY A 273 1.90 33.06 12.59
N ASP A 274 0.92 32.19 12.35
CA ASP A 274 -0.31 32.45 11.57
C ASP A 274 -1.49 32.80 12.49
#